data_AF-A0A7C4J828-F1
#
_entry.id   AF-A0A7C4J828-F1
#
_cell.length_a   1.000
_cell.length_b   1.000
_cell.length_c   1.000
_cell.angle_alpha   90.00
_cell.angle_beta   90.00
_cell.angle_gamma   90.00
#
_symmetry.space_group_name_H-M   'P 1'
#
loop_
_entity.id
_entity.type
_entity.pdbx_description
1 polymer ?
#
loop_
_entity_poly.entity_id
_entity_poly.type
_entity_poly.pdbx_seq_one_letter_code
_entity_poly.pdbx_strand_id
1 'polypeptide(L)'
;MKSLIRRVKPSSRGQALVEFALILPLLLLILMILIEVARIFSAWLIIKNSAREAARYAVTGEFNPIYCTADCSSSDRTTREAAEDAARLATIYDVAEGAAAGILADWSNTTRDTRSYIKVTVCSTRRIEGTNNPKYSYLEEPLPPSTTVYPRCVRNDLSGNPEEDDAGGPGDRVIITVLFDHP
;
A
#
# COMPACT_ATOMS: atom_id res chain seq x y z
N MET A 1 -19.86 -82.99 28.65
CA MET A 1 -18.73 -82.13 28.22
C MET A 1 -19.22 -80.69 28.11
N LYS A 2 -18.79 -79.79 29.01
CA LYS A 2 -19.12 -78.35 28.93
C LYS A 2 -17.95 -77.63 28.26
N SER A 3 -18.19 -77.14 27.04
CA SER A 3 -17.26 -76.33 26.27
C SER A 3 -17.18 -74.91 26.87
N LEU A 4 -16.00 -74.53 27.35
CA LEU A 4 -15.67 -73.19 27.85
C LEU A 4 -15.31 -72.30 26.65
N ILE A 5 -16.28 -71.55 26.15
CA ILE A 5 -16.02 -70.51 25.15
C ILE A 5 -15.38 -69.31 25.85
N ARG A 6 -14.06 -69.15 25.67
CA ARG A 6 -13.27 -68.02 26.18
C ARG A 6 -13.55 -66.78 25.32
N ARG A 7 -14.30 -65.80 25.86
CA ARG A 7 -14.46 -64.47 25.23
C ARG A 7 -13.11 -63.76 25.19
N VAL A 8 -12.61 -63.50 23.99
CA VAL A 8 -11.48 -62.60 23.75
C VAL A 8 -11.97 -61.17 24.04
N LYS A 9 -11.33 -60.49 24.99
CA LYS A 9 -11.61 -59.08 25.31
C LYS A 9 -10.97 -58.22 24.20
N PRO A 10 -11.72 -57.38 23.47
CA PRO A 10 -11.12 -56.53 22.45
C PRO A 10 -10.16 -55.55 23.11
N SER A 11 -8.90 -55.57 22.70
CA SER A 11 -7.88 -54.64 23.22
C SER A 11 -8.09 -53.26 22.59
N SER A 12 -8.30 -52.24 23.41
CA SER A 12 -8.43 -50.82 23.04
C SER A 12 -7.12 -50.16 22.55
N ARG A 13 -6.13 -50.96 22.16
CA ARG A 13 -4.82 -50.47 21.72
C ARG A 13 -4.97 -49.88 20.31
N GLY A 14 -4.95 -48.56 20.22
CA GLY A 14 -4.99 -47.82 18.95
C GLY A 14 -6.19 -46.89 18.77
N GLN A 15 -7.21 -46.94 19.64
CA GLN A 15 -8.38 -46.06 19.53
C GLN A 15 -8.01 -44.57 19.57
N ALA A 16 -7.14 -44.18 20.50
CA ALA A 16 -6.67 -42.79 20.62
C ALA A 16 -5.93 -42.29 19.37
N LEU A 17 -5.24 -43.18 18.65
CA LEU A 17 -4.53 -42.83 17.42
C LEU A 17 -5.50 -42.55 16.26
N VAL A 18 -6.59 -43.32 16.19
CA VAL A 18 -7.66 -43.11 15.20
C VAL A 18 -8.44 -41.82 15.49
N GLU A 19 -8.75 -41.55 16.77
CA GLU A 19 -9.42 -40.31 17.17
C GLU A 19 -8.57 -39.07 16.84
N PHE A 20 -7.26 -39.12 17.09
CA PHE A 20 -6.34 -38.04 16.70
C PHE A 20 -6.26 -37.87 15.17
N ALA A 21 -6.18 -38.97 14.43
CA ALA A 21 -6.14 -38.93 12.96
C ALA A 21 -7.41 -38.31 12.34
N LEU A 22 -8.56 -38.39 13.02
CA LEU A 22 -9.80 -37.76 12.57
C LEU A 22 -9.88 -36.26 12.90
N ILE A 23 -9.27 -35.82 14.00
CA ILE A 23 -9.25 -34.40 14.41
C ILE A 23 -8.16 -33.61 13.65
N LEU A 24 -7.05 -34.28 13.30
CA LEU A 24 -5.90 -33.64 12.64
C LEU A 24 -6.27 -32.85 11.36
N PRO A 25 -7.08 -33.36 10.41
CA PRO A 25 -7.47 -32.61 9.22
C PRO A 25 -8.25 -31.33 9.54
N LEU A 26 -9.13 -31.37 10.55
CA LEU A 26 -9.89 -30.21 11.00
C LEU A 26 -8.97 -29.16 11.63
N LEU A 27 -8.01 -29.61 12.45
CA LEU A 27 -7.02 -28.73 13.06
C LEU A 27 -6.13 -28.05 12.01
N LEU A 28 -5.67 -28.80 11.01
CA LEU A 28 -4.87 -28.24 9.90
C LEU A 28 -5.67 -27.24 9.07
N LEU A 29 -6.95 -27.50 8.83
CA LEU A 29 -7.84 -26.57 8.12
C LEU A 29 -7.98 -25.24 8.88
N ILE A 30 -8.20 -25.30 10.19
CA ILE A 30 -8.30 -24.10 11.04
C ILE A 30 -6.99 -23.32 11.03
N LEU A 31 -5.84 -24.01 11.13
CA LEU A 31 -4.52 -23.35 11.08
C LEU A 31 -4.28 -22.66 9.74
N MET A 32 -4.63 -23.29 8.61
CA MET A 32 -4.52 -22.66 7.29
C MET A 32 -5.36 -21.39 7.19
N ILE A 33 -6.62 -21.43 7.65
CA ILE A 33 -7.48 -20.23 7.67
C ILE A 33 -6.84 -19.12 8.50
N LEU A 34 -6.34 -19.44 9.69
CA LEU A 34 -5.69 -18.45 10.56
C LEU A 34 -4.46 -17.83 9.90
N ILE A 35 -3.65 -18.62 9.20
CA ILE A 35 -2.46 -18.14 8.50
C ILE A 35 -2.85 -17.18 7.36
N GLU A 36 -3.84 -17.54 6.54
CA GLU A 36 -4.28 -16.70 5.43
C GLU A 36 -4.91 -15.39 5.93
N VAL A 37 -5.74 -15.44 6.97
CA VAL A 37 -6.32 -14.23 7.59
C VAL A 37 -5.23 -13.35 8.20
N ALA A 38 -4.24 -13.93 8.87
CA ALA A 38 -3.12 -13.19 9.44
C ALA A 38 -2.31 -12.45 8.36
N ARG A 39 -2.10 -13.07 7.19
CA ARG A 39 -1.40 -12.45 6.05
C ARG A 39 -2.16 -11.26 5.48
N ILE A 40 -3.45 -11.42 5.21
CA ILE A 40 -4.31 -10.34 4.70
C ILE A 40 -4.36 -9.17 5.72
N PHE A 41 -4.52 -9.49 7.00
CA PHE A 41 -4.56 -8.48 8.06
C PHE A 41 -3.23 -7.74 8.21
N SER A 42 -2.10 -8.45 8.11
CA SER A 42 -0.76 -7.85 8.11
C SER A 42 -0.60 -6.83 6.98
N ALA A 43 -0.95 -7.21 5.74
CA ALA A 43 -0.89 -6.30 4.60
C ALA A 43 -1.74 -5.03 4.82
N TRP A 44 -2.97 -5.19 5.33
CA TRP A 44 -3.86 -4.07 5.62
C TRP A 44 -3.29 -3.09 6.67
N LEU A 45 -2.65 -3.62 7.73
CA LEU A 45 -1.99 -2.79 8.74
C LEU A 45 -0.81 -2.02 8.16
N ILE A 46 0.00 -2.67 7.32
CA ILE A 46 1.19 -2.05 6.71
C ILE A 46 0.77 -0.91 5.78
N ILE A 47 -0.23 -1.09 4.91
CA ILE A 47 -0.73 -0.02 4.01
C ILE A 47 -1.21 1.19 4.82
N LYS A 48 -1.98 0.94 5.90
CA LYS A 48 -2.45 2.01 6.79
C LYS A 48 -1.33 2.74 7.50
N ASN A 49 -0.30 2.01 7.91
CA ASN A 49 0.86 2.59 8.56
C ASN A 49 1.67 3.43 7.56
N SER A 50 1.90 2.91 6.35
CA SER A 50 2.58 3.61 5.26
C SER A 50 1.92 4.96 4.94
N ALA A 51 0.61 4.98 4.70
CA ALA A 51 -0.12 6.23 4.45
C ALA A 51 0.00 7.22 5.61
N ARG A 52 -0.03 6.73 6.86
CA ARG A 52 0.08 7.56 8.07
C ARG A 52 1.48 8.15 8.25
N GLU A 53 2.51 7.36 8.01
CA GLU A 53 3.89 7.79 8.18
C GLU A 53 4.27 8.80 7.10
N ALA A 54 3.89 8.53 5.85
CA ALA A 54 4.01 9.49 4.77
C ALA A 54 3.28 10.80 5.09
N ALA A 55 2.07 10.74 5.65
CA ALA A 55 1.30 11.94 5.97
C ALA A 55 1.93 12.75 7.11
N ARG A 56 2.47 12.07 8.13
CA ARG A 56 3.22 12.71 9.22
C ARG A 56 4.46 13.41 8.70
N TYR A 57 5.21 12.74 7.82
CA TYR A 57 6.41 13.30 7.21
C TYR A 57 6.08 14.50 6.32
N ALA A 58 5.08 14.38 5.45
CA ALA A 58 4.68 15.46 4.54
C ALA A 58 4.34 16.77 5.27
N VAL A 59 3.72 16.70 6.45
CA VAL A 59 3.37 17.87 7.28
C VAL A 59 4.60 18.60 7.82
N THR A 60 5.75 17.92 7.97
CA THR A 60 6.99 18.59 8.42
C THR A 60 7.53 19.57 7.39
N GLY A 61 7.24 19.33 6.11
CA GLY A 61 7.81 20.08 5.00
C GLY A 61 9.30 19.81 4.76
N GLU A 62 9.90 18.87 5.49
CA GLU A 62 11.31 18.51 5.35
C GLU A 62 11.53 17.57 4.15
N PHE A 63 12.77 17.48 3.69
CA PHE A 63 13.19 16.58 2.62
C PHE A 63 14.56 15.99 2.89
N ASN A 64 14.85 14.85 2.29
CA ASN A 64 16.17 14.25 2.34
C ASN A 64 17.10 14.99 1.35
N PRO A 65 18.26 15.52 1.81
CA PRO A 65 19.18 16.27 0.97
C PRO A 65 19.76 15.44 -0.18
N ILE A 66 19.66 14.11 -0.14
CA ILE A 66 20.05 13.23 -1.27
C ILE A 66 19.27 13.57 -2.54
N TYR A 67 17.98 13.94 -2.42
CA TYR A 67 17.14 14.29 -3.57
C TYR A 67 17.32 15.75 -4.02
N CYS A 68 18.07 16.56 -3.26
CA CYS A 68 18.14 18.00 -3.40
C CYS A 68 19.61 18.45 -3.40
N THR A 69 20.29 18.33 -4.54
CA THR A 69 21.75 18.58 -4.62
C THR A 69 22.09 19.94 -5.22
N ALA A 70 22.25 20.06 -6.54
CA ALA A 70 22.73 21.29 -7.17
C ALA A 70 21.68 22.41 -7.18
N ASP A 71 20.45 22.09 -7.57
CA ASP A 71 19.41 23.11 -7.81
C ASP A 71 18.88 23.75 -6.51
N CYS A 72 19.00 23.05 -5.39
CA CYS A 72 18.57 23.54 -4.07
C CYS A 72 19.53 24.59 -3.48
N SER A 73 20.70 24.75 -4.09
CA SER A 73 21.67 25.81 -3.78
C SER A 73 21.71 26.92 -4.84
N SER A 74 20.80 26.87 -5.82
CA SER A 74 20.77 27.85 -6.90
C SER A 74 20.47 29.26 -6.38
N SER A 75 21.08 30.26 -7.00
CA SER A 75 20.84 31.67 -6.69
C SER A 75 19.49 32.18 -7.20
N ASP A 76 18.92 31.49 -8.20
CA ASP A 76 17.56 31.74 -8.66
C ASP A 76 16.57 31.10 -7.69
N ARG A 77 15.72 31.94 -7.08
CA ARG A 77 14.74 31.52 -6.09
C ARG A 77 13.73 30.54 -6.68
N THR A 78 13.36 30.70 -7.95
CA THR A 78 12.32 29.88 -8.59
C THR A 78 12.78 28.46 -8.85
N THR A 79 14.02 28.30 -9.32
CA THR A 79 14.64 26.98 -9.51
C THR A 79 14.88 26.27 -8.20
N ARG A 80 15.31 27.02 -7.17
CA ARG A 80 15.52 26.46 -5.83
C ARG A 80 14.22 25.94 -5.21
N GLU A 81 13.15 26.74 -5.23
CA GLU A 81 11.86 26.33 -4.67
C GLU A 81 11.28 25.12 -5.41
N ALA A 82 11.39 25.07 -6.74
CA ALA A 82 10.95 23.92 -7.54
C ALA A 82 11.75 22.65 -7.22
N ALA A 83 13.07 22.76 -7.04
CA ALA A 83 13.92 21.63 -6.69
C ALA A 83 13.67 21.13 -5.26
N GLU A 84 13.45 22.04 -4.31
CA GLU A 84 13.06 21.69 -2.94
C GLU A 84 11.71 20.96 -2.93
N ASP A 85 10.71 21.44 -3.68
CA ASP A 85 9.42 20.77 -3.77
C ASP A 85 9.50 19.37 -4.40
N ALA A 86 10.32 19.20 -5.45
CA ALA A 86 10.57 17.89 -6.04
C ALA A 86 11.26 16.93 -5.05
N ALA A 87 12.24 17.41 -4.28
CA ALA A 87 12.92 16.63 -3.26
C ALA A 87 11.99 16.22 -2.11
N ARG A 88 11.09 17.13 -1.69
CA ARG A 88 10.04 16.85 -0.69
C ARG A 88 9.12 15.74 -1.18
N LEU A 89 8.65 15.82 -2.42
CA LEU A 89 7.80 14.80 -3.00
C LEU A 89 8.50 13.43 -3.05
N ALA A 90 9.75 13.38 -3.54
CA ALA A 90 10.55 12.16 -3.57
C ALA A 90 10.76 11.56 -2.17
N THR A 91 10.99 12.39 -1.16
CA THR A 91 11.19 11.92 0.21
C THR A 91 9.90 11.37 0.83
N ILE A 92 8.74 11.97 0.52
CA ILE A 92 7.44 11.42 0.95
C ILE A 92 7.23 10.02 0.37
N TYR A 93 7.65 9.78 -0.88
CA TYR A 93 7.60 8.45 -1.49
C TYR A 93 8.53 7.46 -0.80
N ASP A 94 9.78 7.84 -0.53
CA ASP A 94 10.74 7.00 0.17
C ASP A 94 10.25 6.61 1.58
N VAL A 95 9.65 7.56 2.31
CA VAL A 95 9.04 7.29 3.62
C VAL A 95 7.85 6.34 3.52
N ALA A 96 6.99 6.54 2.52
CA ALA A 96 5.85 5.66 2.28
C ALA A 96 6.29 4.23 1.94
N GLU A 97 7.33 4.09 1.11
CA GLU A 97 7.93 2.81 0.70
C GLU A 97 8.62 2.12 1.87
N GLY A 98 9.45 2.83 2.64
CA GLY A 98 10.10 2.30 3.83
C GLY A 98 9.09 1.82 4.88
N ALA A 99 7.99 2.55 5.06
CA ALA A 99 6.90 2.15 5.95
C ALA A 99 6.07 0.96 5.41
N ALA A 100 6.21 0.62 4.13
CA ALA A 100 5.55 -0.49 3.45
C ALA A 100 6.44 -1.73 3.24
N ALA A 101 7.70 -1.73 3.72
CA ALA A 101 8.70 -2.78 3.49
C ALA A 101 8.29 -4.21 3.91
N GLY A 102 7.25 -4.36 4.73
CA GLY A 102 6.70 -5.67 5.12
C GLY A 102 5.80 -6.34 4.06
N ILE A 103 5.52 -5.67 2.94
CA ILE A 103 4.72 -6.20 1.83
C ILE A 103 5.64 -6.52 0.65
N LEU A 104 5.41 -7.67 0.00
CA LEU A 104 6.00 -7.98 -1.30
C LEU A 104 5.26 -7.19 -2.38
N ALA A 105 5.75 -5.98 -2.67
CA ALA A 105 5.20 -5.06 -3.66
C ALA A 105 6.23 -4.73 -4.75
N ASP A 106 5.76 -4.50 -5.98
CA ASP A 106 6.58 -4.00 -7.07
C ASP A 106 6.42 -2.48 -7.16
N TRP A 107 7.45 -1.75 -6.70
CA TRP A 107 7.53 -0.29 -6.73
C TRP A 107 8.00 0.28 -8.06
N SER A 108 8.50 -0.57 -8.95
CA SER A 108 8.99 -0.16 -10.27
C SER A 108 7.87 -0.07 -11.32
N ASN A 109 6.70 -0.62 -10.99
CA ASN A 109 5.61 -0.77 -11.94
C ASN A 109 4.57 0.34 -11.84
N THR A 110 4.39 1.07 -12.92
CA THR A 110 3.33 2.09 -13.01
C THR A 110 2.00 1.51 -13.49
N THR A 111 1.98 0.25 -13.94
CA THR A 111 0.81 -0.42 -14.49
C THR A 111 0.18 -1.39 -13.49
N ARG A 112 -1.09 -1.14 -13.18
CA ARG A 112 -1.87 -1.88 -12.20
C ARG A 112 -2.38 -3.26 -12.69
N ASP A 113 -2.03 -3.67 -13.91
CA ASP A 113 -2.30 -5.03 -14.43
C ASP A 113 -1.30 -6.08 -13.92
N THR A 114 -0.37 -5.67 -13.05
CA THR A 114 0.64 -6.54 -12.48
C THR A 114 0.29 -6.95 -11.05
N ARG A 115 0.62 -8.20 -10.71
CA ARG A 115 0.50 -8.70 -9.33
C ARG A 115 1.39 -7.85 -8.43
N SER A 116 0.98 -7.67 -7.17
CA SER A 116 1.77 -6.91 -6.18
C SER A 116 1.94 -5.42 -6.51
N TYR A 117 0.99 -4.82 -7.25
CA TYR A 117 1.00 -3.39 -7.55
C TYR A 117 0.86 -2.54 -6.29
N ILE A 118 1.71 -1.52 -6.14
CA ILE A 118 1.56 -0.48 -5.14
C ILE A 118 1.82 0.89 -5.77
N LYS A 119 0.98 1.88 -5.46
CA LYS A 119 1.19 3.27 -5.87
C LYS A 119 0.82 4.21 -4.75
N VAL A 120 1.74 5.13 -4.47
CA VAL A 120 1.52 6.25 -3.57
C VAL A 120 1.20 7.46 -4.44
N THR A 121 0.20 8.24 -4.03
CA THR A 121 -0.25 9.44 -4.72
C THR A 121 -0.37 10.54 -3.69
N VAL A 122 0.31 11.65 -3.95
CA VAL A 122 0.39 12.79 -3.03
C VAL A 122 -0.18 13.98 -3.76
N CYS A 123 -1.30 14.53 -3.28
CA CYS A 123 -1.74 15.84 -3.76
C CYS A 123 -1.81 16.83 -2.62
N SER A 124 -1.87 18.09 -3.00
CA SER A 124 -2.00 19.20 -2.07
C SER A 124 -3.17 20.11 -2.46
N THR A 125 -3.54 21.05 -1.58
CA THR A 125 -4.47 22.14 -1.90
C THR A 125 -3.78 23.38 -2.46
N ARG A 126 -2.47 23.31 -2.73
CA ARG A 126 -1.67 24.42 -3.25
C ARG A 126 -2.29 24.95 -4.54
N ARG A 127 -2.39 26.27 -4.65
CA ARG A 127 -2.86 26.92 -5.86
C ARG A 127 -1.66 27.32 -6.72
N ILE A 128 -1.61 26.80 -7.93
CA ILE A 128 -0.61 27.14 -8.94
C ILE A 128 -1.24 28.18 -9.87
N GLU A 129 -0.50 29.24 -10.19
CA GLU A 129 -1.00 30.28 -11.09
C GLU A 129 -1.28 29.69 -12.48
N GLY A 130 -2.44 30.01 -13.05
CA GLY A 130 -2.86 29.45 -14.34
C GLY A 130 -3.44 28.03 -14.28
N THR A 131 -3.67 27.47 -13.10
CA THR A 131 -4.40 26.19 -12.96
C THR A 131 -5.66 26.33 -12.11
N ASN A 132 -6.57 25.35 -12.27
CA ASN A 132 -7.73 25.22 -11.39
C ASN A 132 -7.31 24.64 -10.03
N ASN A 133 -8.20 24.75 -9.03
CA ASN A 133 -7.94 24.10 -7.73
C ASN A 133 -7.71 22.60 -7.94
N PRO A 134 -6.68 22.01 -7.30
CA PRO A 134 -6.43 20.57 -7.38
C PRO A 134 -7.67 19.82 -6.94
N LYS A 135 -8.12 18.89 -7.78
CA LYS A 135 -9.18 17.95 -7.45
C LYS A 135 -8.59 16.57 -7.26
N TYR A 136 -8.92 15.97 -6.13
CA TYR A 136 -8.74 14.54 -5.92
C TYR A 136 -9.81 13.84 -6.73
N SER A 137 -9.40 13.10 -7.75
CA SER A 137 -10.34 12.27 -8.52
C SER A 137 -9.90 10.82 -8.46
N TYR A 138 -10.79 9.97 -7.99
CA TYR A 138 -10.95 8.66 -8.59
C TYR A 138 -11.68 8.93 -9.91
N LEU A 139 -11.13 8.57 -11.06
CA LEU A 139 -11.80 8.93 -12.32
C LEU A 139 -13.22 8.36 -12.32
N GLU A 140 -14.21 9.24 -12.37
CA GLU A 140 -15.58 8.86 -12.71
C GLU A 140 -15.64 8.61 -14.21
N GLU A 141 -16.18 7.45 -14.58
CA GLU A 141 -16.40 6.96 -15.94
C GLU A 141 -17.15 7.97 -16.84
N PRO A 142 -16.97 7.92 -18.18
CA PRO A 142 -16.86 6.69 -18.97
C PRO A 142 -15.49 6.55 -19.66
N LEU A 143 -14.71 5.58 -19.20
CA LEU A 143 -13.51 5.13 -19.91
C LEU A 143 -13.72 3.68 -20.39
N PRO A 144 -13.10 3.30 -21.51
CA PRO A 144 -13.25 1.95 -22.08
C PRO A 144 -12.81 0.87 -21.09
N PRO A 145 -13.32 -0.37 -21.24
CA PRO A 145 -13.19 -1.47 -20.28
C PRO A 145 -11.76 -2.00 -20.06
N SER A 146 -10.75 -1.34 -20.63
CA SER A 146 -9.33 -1.69 -20.50
C SER A 146 -8.49 -0.63 -19.78
N THR A 147 -9.11 0.41 -19.20
CA THR A 147 -8.35 1.51 -18.58
C THR A 147 -8.31 1.33 -17.07
N THR A 148 -7.14 1.00 -16.55
CA THR A 148 -6.95 0.78 -15.13
C THR A 148 -7.04 2.11 -14.37
N VAL A 149 -8.08 2.28 -13.54
CA VAL A 149 -8.32 3.48 -12.74
C VAL A 149 -7.43 3.49 -11.51
N TYR A 150 -6.66 4.56 -11.32
CA TYR A 150 -5.85 4.81 -10.12
C TYR A 150 -6.18 6.19 -9.54
N PRO A 151 -6.04 6.38 -8.21
CA PRO A 151 -6.16 7.70 -7.61
C PRO A 151 -5.10 8.59 -8.24
N ARG A 152 -5.52 9.78 -8.65
CA ARG A 152 -4.60 10.77 -9.20
C ARG A 152 -5.03 12.17 -8.77
N CYS A 153 -4.03 13.02 -8.70
CA CYS A 153 -4.22 14.45 -8.64
C CYS A 153 -4.62 14.91 -10.04
N VAL A 154 -5.73 15.65 -10.16
CA VAL A 154 -6.07 16.32 -11.41
C VAL A 154 -6.03 17.81 -11.17
N ARG A 155 -5.01 18.44 -11.75
CA ARG A 155 -5.01 19.86 -12.06
C ARG A 155 -5.02 19.96 -13.57
N ASN A 156 -5.95 20.73 -14.11
CA ASN A 156 -5.89 21.09 -15.52
C ASN A 156 -5.10 22.40 -15.60
N ASP A 157 -3.98 22.39 -16.31
CA ASP A 157 -3.43 23.62 -16.86
C ASP A 157 -4.45 24.25 -17.84
N LEU A 158 -4.23 25.49 -18.26
CA LEU A 158 -5.07 26.15 -19.28
C LEU A 158 -5.09 25.39 -20.63
N SER A 159 -4.25 24.35 -20.78
CA SER A 159 -4.10 23.49 -21.97
C SER A 159 -4.79 22.12 -21.84
N GLY A 160 -5.35 21.78 -20.67
CA GLY A 160 -6.04 20.53 -20.40
C GLY A 160 -5.16 19.32 -20.05
N ASN A 161 -3.86 19.50 -19.80
CA ASN A 161 -2.97 18.41 -19.37
C ASN A 161 -3.10 18.21 -17.85
N PRO A 162 -3.20 16.95 -17.35
CA PRO A 162 -3.24 16.67 -15.93
C PRO A 162 -1.85 16.88 -15.31
N GLU A 163 -1.74 17.82 -14.38
CA GLU A 163 -0.52 18.06 -13.60
C GLU A 163 -0.31 16.99 -12.52
N GLU A 164 0.97 16.72 -12.27
CA GLU A 164 1.56 15.68 -11.42
C GLU A 164 1.29 15.85 -9.91
N ASP A 165 1.72 14.82 -9.17
CA ASP A 165 1.73 14.79 -7.71
C ASP A 165 2.51 15.97 -7.11
N ASP A 166 2.09 16.45 -5.95
CA ASP A 166 2.60 17.69 -5.35
C ASP A 166 2.70 17.57 -3.83
N ALA A 167 3.89 17.83 -3.29
CA ALA A 167 4.18 17.80 -1.86
C ALA A 167 3.47 18.90 -1.05
N GLY A 168 2.95 19.95 -1.72
CA GLY A 168 2.26 21.08 -1.09
C GLY A 168 3.20 22.04 -0.36
N GLY A 169 2.74 23.27 -0.13
CA GLY A 169 3.54 24.33 0.47
C GLY A 169 3.20 24.60 1.94
N PRO A 170 3.89 25.56 2.56
CA PRO A 170 3.55 26.01 3.91
C PRO A 170 2.09 26.47 3.99
N GLY A 171 1.31 25.83 4.85
CA GLY A 171 -0.12 26.14 5.04
C GLY A 171 -1.08 25.39 4.12
N ASP A 172 -0.58 24.59 3.18
CA ASP A 172 -1.42 23.75 2.33
C ASP A 172 -1.82 22.45 3.03
N ARG A 173 -2.99 21.92 2.66
CA ARG A 173 -3.42 20.58 3.05
C ARG A 173 -2.87 19.57 2.05
N VAL A 174 -2.25 18.51 2.55
CA VAL A 174 -1.77 17.38 1.74
C VAL A 174 -2.66 16.18 1.99
N ILE A 175 -2.98 15.43 0.94
CA ILE A 175 -3.68 14.15 1.05
C ILE A 175 -2.82 13.10 0.36
N ILE A 176 -2.59 12.01 1.09
CA ILE A 176 -1.79 10.88 0.63
C ILE A 176 -2.70 9.67 0.47
N THR A 177 -2.63 9.05 -0.70
CA THR A 177 -3.33 7.81 -1.01
C THR A 177 -2.31 6.73 -1.29
N VAL A 178 -2.46 5.57 -0.66
CA VAL A 178 -1.68 4.38 -0.97
C VAL A 178 -2.64 3.35 -1.52
N LEU A 179 -2.47 3.00 -2.78
CA LEU A 179 -3.22 1.96 -3.46
C LEU A 179 -2.35 0.70 -3.53
N PHE A 180 -2.90 -0.43 -3.12
CA PHE A 180 -2.21 -1.71 -3.15
C PHE A 180 -3.16 -2.80 -3.66
N ASP A 181 -2.70 -3.58 -4.63
CA ASP A 181 -3.39 -4.79 -5.07
C ASP A 181 -2.63 -6.02 -4.59
N HIS A 182 -3.33 -6.84 -3.80
CA HIS A 182 -2.76 -8.07 -3.26
C HIS A 182 -2.53 -9.10 -4.40
N PRO A 183 -1.35 -9.75 -4.47
CA PRO A 183 -1.02 -10.76 -5.50
C PRO A 183 -1.93 -12.00 -5.58
#